data_AF-A0A364JV87-F1
#
_entry.id   AF-A0A364JV87-F1
#
_cell.length_a   1.000
_cell.length_b   1.000
_cell.length_c   1.000
_cell.angle_alpha   90.00
_cell.angle_beta   90.00
_cell.angle_gamma   90.00
#
_symmetry.space_group_name_H-M   'P 1'
#
loop_
_entity.id
_entity.type
_entity.pdbx_description
1 polymer ?
#
loop_
_entity_poly.entity_id
_entity_poly.type
_entity_poly.pdbx_seq_one_letter_code
_entity_poly.pdbx_strand_id
1 'polypeptide(L)'
;MSKINWCLELVRIVPTTAIGIAVAYVAFSQWLTANTKVKLALFERRWSVYQAIVQKFQDFHLPDRKPIDEFIEEMNVLMLEIPFLFGHEINVVMNEWIGLAREFDIVKNDALCRDVNNQLNSRAREEKEELRSKIKAKVQEFGRLSSSYMDMSQEPFEFCRWFRQWRIKHQAAP
;
A
#
# COMPACT_ATOMS: atom_id res chain seq x y z
N MET A 1 -56.31 17.90 -38.71
CA MET A 1 -55.86 17.49 -37.35
C MET A 1 -55.70 15.98 -37.34
N SER A 2 -54.49 15.47 -37.55
CA SER A 2 -54.25 14.02 -37.49
C SER A 2 -54.45 13.55 -36.05
N LYS A 3 -55.35 12.59 -35.84
CA LYS A 3 -55.52 11.92 -34.55
C LYS A 3 -54.25 11.11 -34.30
N ILE A 4 -53.36 11.63 -33.46
CA ILE A 4 -52.17 10.91 -33.00
C ILE A 4 -52.65 9.67 -32.24
N ASN A 5 -52.30 8.49 -32.75
CA ASN A 5 -52.60 7.21 -32.10
C ASN A 5 -51.63 6.99 -30.95
N TRP A 6 -51.87 7.67 -29.83
CA TRP A 6 -51.07 7.61 -28.59
C TRP A 6 -50.70 6.20 -28.14
N CYS A 7 -51.58 5.21 -28.37
CA CYS A 7 -51.30 3.81 -28.04
C CYS A 7 -50.11 3.24 -28.82
N LEU A 8 -49.96 3.62 -30.09
CA LEU A 8 -48.88 3.13 -30.96
C LEU A 8 -47.53 3.78 -30.61
N GLU A 9 -47.54 5.02 -30.11
CA GLU A 9 -46.33 5.71 -29.64
C GLU A 9 -45.83 5.17 -28.29
N LEU A 10 -46.74 4.88 -27.35
CA LEU A 10 -46.39 4.29 -26.06
C LEU A 10 -45.71 2.91 -26.22
N VAL A 11 -46.17 2.09 -27.16
CA VAL A 11 -45.57 0.77 -27.47
C VAL A 11 -44.13 0.88 -27.97
N ARG A 12 -43.72 2.02 -28.56
CA ARG A 12 -42.33 2.24 -29.01
C ARG A 12 -41.43 2.79 -27.90
N ILE A 13 -41.96 3.65 -27.05
CA ILE A 13 -41.19 4.33 -26.00
C ILE A 13 -40.86 3.37 -24.86
N VAL A 14 -41.83 2.58 -24.39
CA VAL A 14 -41.65 1.66 -23.25
C VAL A 14 -40.47 0.69 -23.42
N PRO A 15 -40.36 -0.09 -24.52
CA PRO A 15 -39.23 -1.01 -24.68
C PRO A 15 -37.90 -0.29 -24.82
N THR A 16 -37.88 0.89 -25.49
CA THR A 16 -36.66 1.70 -25.62
C THR A 16 -36.17 2.20 -24.26
N THR A 17 -37.08 2.69 -23.42
CA THR A 17 -36.78 3.11 -22.05
C THR A 17 -36.34 1.93 -21.19
N ALA A 18 -36.99 0.78 -21.31
CA ALA A 18 -36.62 -0.43 -20.57
C ALA A 18 -35.21 -0.93 -20.94
N ILE A 19 -34.89 -0.95 -22.24
CA ILE A 19 -33.54 -1.29 -22.73
C ILE A 19 -32.53 -0.26 -22.24
N GLY A 20 -32.87 1.04 -22.27
CA GLY A 20 -32.00 2.10 -21.76
C GLY A 20 -31.66 1.92 -20.27
N ILE A 21 -32.66 1.59 -19.45
CA ILE A 21 -32.46 1.30 -18.01
C ILE A 21 -31.59 0.07 -17.83
N ALA A 22 -31.83 -1.01 -18.60
CA ALA A 22 -31.04 -2.23 -18.52
C ALA A 22 -29.56 -1.99 -18.90
N VAL A 23 -29.30 -1.24 -19.98
CA VAL A 23 -27.95 -0.89 -20.41
C VAL A 23 -27.26 -0.01 -19.35
N ALA A 24 -27.95 0.99 -18.82
CA ALA A 24 -27.43 1.83 -17.74
C ALA A 24 -27.05 1.02 -16.50
N TYR A 25 -27.89 0.05 -16.11
CA TYR A 25 -27.63 -0.86 -15.00
C TYR A 25 -26.39 -1.72 -15.22
N VAL A 26 -26.24 -2.29 -16.42
CA VAL A 26 -25.07 -3.11 -16.78
C VAL A 26 -23.80 -2.25 -16.77
N ALA A 27 -23.83 -1.06 -17.39
CA ALA A 27 -22.70 -0.14 -17.42
C ALA A 27 -22.27 0.28 -16.00
N PHE A 28 -23.23 0.57 -15.12
CA PHE A 28 -22.94 0.88 -13.72
C PHE A 28 -22.30 -0.30 -12.99
N SER A 29 -22.80 -1.52 -13.21
CA SER A 29 -22.23 -2.74 -12.61
C SER A 29 -20.80 -3.01 -13.11
N GLN A 30 -20.53 -2.75 -14.38
CA GLN A 30 -19.19 -2.83 -14.96
C GLN A 30 -18.24 -1.79 -14.38
N TRP A 31 -18.70 -0.55 -14.22
CA TRP A 31 -17.93 0.52 -13.58
C TRP A 31 -17.55 0.17 -12.14
N LEU A 32 -18.49 -0.34 -11.33
CA LEU A 32 -18.23 -0.81 -9.98
C LEU A 32 -17.16 -1.91 -9.97
N THR A 33 -17.28 -2.89 -10.87
CA THR A 33 -16.33 -4.01 -10.98
C THR A 33 -14.93 -3.53 -11.35
N ALA A 34 -14.83 -2.62 -12.33
CA ALA A 34 -13.56 -2.03 -12.75
C ALA A 34 -12.90 -1.26 -11.59
N ASN A 35 -13.67 -0.45 -10.86
CA ASN A 35 -13.17 0.30 -9.71
C ASN A 35 -12.66 -0.62 -8.59
N THR A 36 -13.39 -1.70 -8.28
CA THR A 36 -12.93 -2.69 -7.28
C THR A 36 -11.65 -3.39 -7.74
N LYS A 37 -11.53 -3.75 -9.02
CA LYS A 37 -10.31 -4.38 -9.56
C LYS A 37 -9.10 -3.45 -9.46
N VAL A 38 -9.27 -2.17 -9.78
CA VAL A 38 -8.19 -1.17 -9.66
C VAL A 38 -7.74 -1.03 -8.21
N LYS A 39 -8.67 -0.95 -7.26
CA LYS A 39 -8.35 -0.90 -5.82
C LYS A 39 -7.58 -2.13 -5.35
N LEU A 40 -8.02 -3.32 -5.76
CA LEU A 40 -7.36 -4.57 -5.42
C LEU A 40 -5.94 -4.63 -5.99
N ALA A 41 -5.77 -4.28 -7.27
CA ALA A 41 -4.44 -4.26 -7.91
C ALA A 41 -3.49 -3.27 -7.23
N LEU A 42 -4.00 -2.09 -6.81
CA LEU A 42 -3.20 -1.13 -6.06
C LEU A 42 -2.81 -1.67 -4.68
N PHE A 43 -3.76 -2.32 -3.99
CA PHE A 43 -3.50 -2.95 -2.70
C PHE A 43 -2.46 -4.06 -2.79
N GLU A 44 -2.59 -4.98 -3.76
CA GLU A 44 -1.63 -6.06 -4.01
C GLU A 44 -0.22 -5.50 -4.25
N ARG A 45 -0.11 -4.45 -5.06
CA ARG A 45 1.19 -3.80 -5.31
C ARG A 45 1.77 -3.17 -4.04
N ARG A 46 0.97 -2.44 -3.26
CA ARG A 46 1.39 -1.91 -1.95
C ARG A 46 1.83 -3.00 -0.99
N TRP A 47 1.08 -4.11 -0.94
CA TRP A 47 1.38 -5.26 -0.09
C TRP A 47 2.69 -5.93 -0.46
N SER A 48 2.94 -6.12 -1.76
CA SER A 48 4.22 -6.66 -2.23
C SER A 48 5.40 -5.79 -1.80
N VAL A 49 5.30 -4.47 -1.97
CA VAL A 49 6.38 -3.53 -1.57
C VAL A 49 6.55 -3.51 -0.05
N TYR A 50 5.46 -3.49 0.71
CA TYR A 50 5.49 -3.55 2.17
C TYR A 50 6.20 -4.82 2.67
N GLN A 51 5.83 -5.99 2.13
CA GLN A 51 6.45 -7.26 2.49
C GLN A 51 7.95 -7.27 2.15
N ALA A 52 8.33 -6.78 0.97
CA ALA A 52 9.73 -6.68 0.56
C ALA A 52 10.52 -5.82 1.55
N ILE A 53 10.00 -4.64 1.92
CA ILE A 53 10.64 -3.74 2.89
C ILE A 53 10.76 -4.41 4.28
N VAL A 54 9.69 -5.05 4.76
CA VAL A 54 9.69 -5.78 6.04
C VAL A 54 10.72 -6.91 6.04
N GLN A 55 10.81 -7.65 4.94
CA GLN A 55 11.82 -8.69 4.79
C GLN A 55 13.23 -8.10 4.85
N LYS A 56 13.50 -6.99 4.15
CA LYS A 56 14.81 -6.31 4.23
C LYS A 56 15.14 -5.83 5.64
N PHE A 57 14.16 -5.32 6.39
CA PHE A 57 14.35 -4.98 7.81
C PHE A 57 14.77 -6.20 8.64
N GLN A 58 14.15 -7.36 8.40
CA GLN A 58 14.48 -8.61 9.10
C GLN A 58 15.89 -9.09 8.72
N ASP A 59 16.21 -9.11 7.43
CA ASP A 59 17.50 -9.54 6.90
C ASP A 59 18.66 -8.69 7.45
N PHE A 60 18.44 -7.38 7.61
CA PHE A 60 19.46 -6.48 8.19
C PHE A 60 19.89 -6.86 9.61
N HIS A 61 19.01 -7.50 10.38
CA HIS A 61 19.28 -7.91 11.76
C HIS A 61 19.95 -9.28 11.86
N LEU A 62 20.06 -10.02 10.75
CA LEU A 62 20.68 -11.34 10.75
C LEU A 62 22.21 -11.24 10.85
N PRO A 63 22.87 -12.22 11.49
CA PRO A 63 24.34 -12.26 11.59
C PRO A 63 25.01 -12.31 10.21
N ASP A 64 24.49 -13.14 9.31
CA ASP A 64 24.97 -13.36 7.93
C ASP A 64 24.28 -12.42 6.94
N ARG A 65 24.08 -11.16 7.33
CA ARG A 65 23.50 -10.16 6.43
C ARG A 65 24.38 -9.94 5.20
N LYS A 66 23.74 -9.56 4.10
CA LYS A 66 24.41 -9.06 2.89
C LYS A 66 25.30 -7.84 3.21
N PRO A 67 26.33 -7.58 2.39
CA PRO A 67 27.07 -6.31 2.44
C PRO A 67 26.12 -5.11 2.39
N ILE A 68 26.47 -4.05 3.12
CA ILE A 68 25.61 -2.86 3.22
C ILE A 68 25.34 -2.22 1.85
N ASP A 69 26.30 -2.29 0.93
CA ASP A 69 26.16 -1.70 -0.41
C ASP A 69 25.11 -2.45 -1.24
N GLU A 70 25.12 -3.78 -1.22
CA GLU A 70 24.12 -4.61 -1.90
C GLU A 70 22.73 -4.37 -1.32
N PHE A 71 22.65 -4.26 0.01
CA PHE A 71 21.40 -3.92 0.70
C PHE A 71 20.86 -2.53 0.31
N ILE A 72 21.72 -1.51 0.24
CA ILE A 72 21.34 -0.15 -0.17
C ILE A 72 20.86 -0.15 -1.61
N GLU A 73 21.53 -0.88 -2.51
CA GLU A 73 21.10 -1.01 -3.91
C GLU A 73 19.70 -1.62 -4.02
N GLU A 74 19.45 -2.74 -3.34
CA GLU A 74 18.14 -3.38 -3.30
C GLU A 74 17.07 -2.44 -2.72
N MET A 75 17.41 -1.70 -1.67
CA MET A 75 16.50 -0.72 -1.08
C MET A 75 16.22 0.44 -2.03
N ASN A 76 17.21 0.95 -2.76
CA ASN A 76 17.01 2.03 -3.72
C ASN A 76 16.04 1.64 -4.84
N VAL A 77 16.06 0.37 -5.27
CA VAL A 77 15.07 -0.13 -6.25
C VAL A 77 13.66 -0.05 -5.68
N LEU A 78 13.46 -0.47 -4.41
CA LEU A 78 12.16 -0.36 -3.74
C LEU A 78 11.73 1.10 -3.57
N MET A 79 12.68 2.00 -3.27
CA MET A 79 12.44 3.43 -3.07
C MET A 79 11.86 4.15 -4.30
N LEU A 80 12.10 3.64 -5.51
CA LEU A 80 11.53 4.23 -6.73
C LEU A 80 9.99 4.13 -6.77
N GLU A 81 9.42 3.09 -6.18
CA GLU A 81 7.96 2.87 -6.20
C GLU A 81 7.24 3.55 -5.02
N ILE A 82 7.95 3.82 -3.93
CA ILE A 82 7.37 4.27 -2.67
C ILE A 82 6.63 5.62 -2.79
N PRO A 83 7.19 6.67 -3.43
CA PRO A 83 6.48 7.96 -3.55
C PRO A 83 5.13 7.84 -4.25
N PHE A 84 5.03 6.93 -5.24
CA PHE A 84 3.80 6.71 -5.99
C PHE A 84 2.78 5.89 -5.18
N LEU A 85 3.23 4.83 -4.50
CA LEU A 85 2.33 3.93 -3.79
C LEU A 85 1.86 4.48 -2.44
N PHE A 86 2.75 5.16 -1.73
CA PHE A 86 2.64 5.50 -0.32
C PHE A 86 2.78 7.00 -0.03
N GLY A 87 3.13 7.81 -1.02
CA GLY A 87 3.32 9.25 -0.86
C GLY A 87 4.69 9.63 -0.31
N HIS A 88 4.90 10.94 -0.14
CA HIS A 88 6.20 11.52 0.19
C HIS A 88 6.65 11.23 1.63
N GLU A 89 5.72 11.16 2.58
CA GLU A 89 6.03 10.95 4.01
C GLU A 89 6.78 9.64 4.25
N ILE A 90 6.33 8.56 3.60
CA ILE A 90 6.97 7.25 3.74
C ILE A 90 8.34 7.24 3.05
N ASN A 91 8.49 7.95 1.94
CA ASN A 91 9.78 8.11 1.29
C ASN A 91 10.81 8.82 2.19
N VAL A 92 10.40 9.82 2.97
CA VAL A 92 11.29 10.48 3.94
C VAL A 92 11.75 9.49 5.02
N VAL A 93 10.83 8.77 5.64
CA VAL A 93 11.13 7.77 6.69
C VAL A 93 12.10 6.69 6.18
N MET A 94 11.92 6.23 4.94
CA MET A 94 12.78 5.21 4.37
C MET A 94 14.19 5.73 4.04
N ASN A 95 14.32 6.98 3.56
CA ASN A 95 15.64 7.60 3.36
C ASN A 95 16.40 7.77 4.69
N GLU A 96 15.71 8.21 5.74
CA GLU A 96 16.29 8.32 7.08
C GLU A 96 16.78 6.96 7.59
N TRP A 97 15.98 5.91 7.37
CA TRP A 97 16.38 4.57 7.75
C TRP A 97 17.60 4.07 6.97
N ILE A 98 17.69 4.29 5.64
CA ILE A 98 18.88 3.96 4.85
C ILE A 98 20.12 4.68 5.43
N GLY A 99 19.98 5.94 5.84
CA GLY A 99 21.02 6.69 6.53
C GLY A 99 21.48 6.02 7.83
N LEU A 100 20.53 5.65 8.69
CA LEU A 100 20.81 4.94 9.95
C LEU A 100 21.45 3.56 9.72
N ALA A 101 21.03 2.83 8.68
CA ALA A 101 21.59 1.53 8.33
C ALA A 101 23.07 1.66 7.91
N ARG A 102 23.41 2.72 7.16
CA ARG A 102 24.79 3.03 6.78
C ARG A 102 25.64 3.40 8.00
N GLU A 103 25.12 4.26 8.88
CA GLU A 103 25.81 4.65 10.12
C GLU A 103 26.08 3.43 11.02
N PHE A 104 25.10 2.54 11.17
CA PHE A 104 25.25 1.30 11.91
C PHE A 104 26.33 0.37 11.33
N ASP A 105 26.47 0.32 10.01
CA ASP A 105 27.53 -0.48 9.37
C ASP A 105 28.91 0.12 9.59
N ILE A 106 29.04 1.45 9.48
CA ILE A 106 30.28 2.18 9.79
C ILE A 106 30.73 1.90 11.23
N VAL A 107 29.84 2.05 12.21
CA VAL A 107 30.14 1.81 13.63
C VAL A 107 30.53 0.35 13.87
N LYS A 108 29.85 -0.61 13.22
CA LYS A 108 30.21 -2.04 13.33
C LYS A 108 31.61 -2.31 12.77
N ASN A 109 31.93 -1.77 11.61
CA ASN A 109 33.22 -2.00 10.95
C ASN A 109 34.37 -1.31 11.69
N ASP A 110 34.15 -0.09 12.21
CA ASP A 110 35.13 0.61 13.04
C ASP A 110 35.38 -0.12 14.38
N ALA A 111 34.33 -0.68 15.00
CA ALA A 111 34.46 -1.51 16.20
C ALA A 111 35.30 -2.77 15.94
N LEU A 112 35.10 -3.44 14.79
CA LEU A 112 35.90 -4.60 14.39
C LEU A 112 37.40 -4.26 14.24
N CYS A 113 37.73 -3.07 13.73
CA CYS A 113 39.11 -2.62 13.61
C CYS A 113 39.77 -2.28 14.97
N ARG A 114 38.97 -1.95 16.00
CA ARG A 114 39.45 -1.47 17.32
C ARG A 114 39.46 -2.52 18.43
N ASP A 115 38.87 -3.69 18.21
CA ASP A 115 38.71 -4.78 19.21
C ASP A 115 40.04 -5.38 19.74
N VAL A 116 41.20 -4.90 19.27
CA VAL A 116 42.51 -5.22 19.83
C VAL A 116 42.71 -4.62 21.24
N ASN A 117 41.94 -3.60 21.63
CA ASN A 117 42.04 -2.94 22.94
C ASN A 117 40.71 -2.98 23.72
N ASN A 118 40.59 -3.94 24.64
CA ASN A 118 39.40 -4.30 25.46
C ASN A 118 38.63 -3.14 26.18
N GLN A 119 39.16 -1.91 26.25
CA GLN A 119 38.53 -0.77 26.94
C GLN A 119 37.61 0.10 26.06
N LEU A 120 37.74 0.06 24.72
CA LEU A 120 36.88 0.84 23.81
C LEU A 120 35.50 0.21 23.57
N ASN A 121 35.28 -1.01 24.08
CA ASN A 121 34.11 -1.83 23.77
C ASN A 121 32.80 -1.38 24.45
N SER A 122 32.83 -0.55 25.50
CA SER A 122 31.60 -0.05 26.14
C SER A 122 30.92 1.06 25.34
N ARG A 123 31.68 2.08 24.89
CA ARG A 123 31.14 3.21 24.10
C ARG A 123 30.56 2.75 22.75
N ALA A 124 31.30 1.91 22.03
CA ALA A 124 30.82 1.37 20.75
C ALA A 124 29.56 0.50 20.92
N ARG A 125 29.40 -0.17 22.07
CA ARG A 125 28.21 -0.95 22.39
C ARG A 125 27.00 -0.06 22.69
N GLU A 126 27.21 1.03 23.43
CA GLU A 126 26.17 2.04 23.69
C GLU A 126 25.68 2.69 22.39
N GLU A 127 26.60 3.14 21.54
CA GLU A 127 26.29 3.74 20.23
C GLU A 127 25.53 2.78 19.31
N LYS A 128 25.96 1.51 19.26
CA LYS A 128 25.27 0.46 18.51
C LYS A 128 23.85 0.22 19.00
N GLU A 129 23.63 0.22 20.31
CA GLU A 129 22.30 0.02 20.89
C GLU A 129 21.40 1.24 20.64
N GLU A 130 21.94 2.46 20.70
CA GLU A 130 21.22 3.68 20.34
C GLU A 130 20.77 3.65 18.87
N LEU A 131 21.66 3.31 17.94
CA LEU A 131 21.34 3.17 16.53
C LEU A 131 20.29 2.09 16.28
N ARG A 132 20.39 0.95 16.99
CA ARG A 132 19.41 -0.13 16.91
C ARG A 132 18.02 0.33 17.37
N SER A 133 17.97 1.12 18.45
CA SER A 133 16.73 1.73 18.94
C SER A 133 16.12 2.69 17.92
N LYS A 134 16.92 3.57 17.32
CA LYS A 134 16.49 4.48 16.24
C LYS A 134 15.95 3.73 15.03
N ILE A 135 16.64 2.68 14.58
CA ILE A 135 16.19 1.82 13.48
C ILE A 135 14.85 1.17 13.82
N LYS A 136 14.71 0.59 15.02
CA LYS A 136 13.44 -0.03 15.46
C LYS A 136 12.30 0.97 15.50
N ALA A 137 12.54 2.18 15.98
CA ALA A 137 11.55 3.26 15.97
C ALA A 137 11.10 3.61 14.54
N LYS A 138 12.03 3.68 13.59
CA LYS A 138 11.70 3.94 12.18
C LYS A 138 10.92 2.81 11.51
N VAL A 139 11.21 1.56 11.85
CA VAL A 139 10.40 0.40 11.39
C VAL A 139 8.96 0.50 11.90
N GLN A 140 8.78 0.86 13.18
CA GLN A 140 7.45 1.04 13.76
C GLN A 140 6.72 2.24 13.14
N GLU A 141 7.42 3.34 12.91
CA GLU A 141 6.89 4.52 12.22
C GLU A 141 6.43 4.17 10.80
N PHE A 142 7.24 3.44 10.04
CA PHE A 142 6.89 2.93 8.71
C PHE A 142 5.63 2.05 8.77
N GLY A 143 5.55 1.11 9.71
CA GLY A 143 4.38 0.25 9.89
C GLY A 143 3.11 1.05 10.22
N ARG A 144 3.24 2.07 11.07
CA ARG A 144 2.12 2.96 11.42
C ARG A 144 1.65 3.76 10.20
N LEU A 145 2.56 4.40 9.46
CA LEU A 145 2.22 5.24 8.31
C LEU A 145 1.64 4.41 7.16
N SER A 146 2.25 3.27 6.86
CA SER A 146 1.80 2.39 5.77
C SER A 146 0.42 1.81 6.02
N SER A 147 0.03 1.56 7.29
CA SER A 147 -1.28 0.96 7.61
C SER A 147 -2.47 1.75 7.04
N SER A 148 -2.40 3.09 7.02
CA SER A 148 -3.43 3.95 6.42
C SER A 148 -3.60 3.70 4.91
N TYR A 149 -2.51 3.43 4.21
CA TYR A 149 -2.51 3.13 2.77
C TYR A 149 -2.93 1.69 2.45
N MET A 150 -2.95 0.81 3.45
CA MET A 150 -3.36 -0.59 3.34
C MET A 150 -4.83 -0.81 3.69
N ASP A 151 -5.52 0.22 4.17
CA ASP A 151 -6.93 0.09 4.52
C ASP A 151 -7.82 0.02 3.28
N MET A 152 -8.29 -1.19 2.97
CA MET A 152 -9.26 -1.43 1.89
C MET A 152 -10.70 -1.02 2.25
N SER A 153 -10.98 -0.69 3.52
CA SER A 153 -12.33 -0.39 3.98
C SER A 153 -12.82 1.02 3.61
N GLN A 154 -11.96 1.85 3.03
CA GLN A 154 -12.33 3.18 2.52
C GLN A 154 -13.27 3.06 1.30
N GLU A 155 -14.56 2.94 1.59
CA GLU A 155 -15.61 2.96 0.58
C GLU A 155 -15.74 4.38 0.01
N PRO A 156 -15.58 4.57 -1.30
CA PRO A 156 -15.41 5.91 -1.86
C PRO A 156 -16.75 6.65 -2.02
N PHE A 157 -17.90 5.98 -1.91
CA PHE A 157 -19.21 6.59 -2.11
C PHE A 157 -20.32 5.90 -1.30
N GLU A 158 -21.11 6.70 -0.58
CA GLU A 158 -22.32 6.27 0.14
C GLU A 158 -23.32 5.55 -0.79
N PHE A 159 -23.40 5.98 -2.05
CA PHE A 159 -24.25 5.36 -3.06
C PHE A 159 -23.87 3.90 -3.36
N CYS A 160 -22.56 3.61 -3.44
CA CYS A 160 -22.09 2.24 -3.65
C CYS A 160 -22.44 1.34 -2.47
N ARG A 161 -22.34 1.87 -1.25
CA ARG A 161 -22.73 1.17 -0.02
C ARG A 161 -24.22 0.84 -0.04
N TRP A 162 -25.06 1.84 -0.33
CA TRP A 162 -26.51 1.67 -0.49
C TRP A 162 -26.86 0.64 -1.56
N PHE A 163 -26.24 0.72 -2.75
CA PHE A 163 -26.52 -0.21 -3.85
C PHE A 163 -26.10 -1.65 -3.52
N ARG A 164 -24.96 -1.84 -2.86
CA ARG A 164 -24.53 -3.17 -2.38
C ARG A 164 -25.54 -3.74 -1.37
N GLN A 165 -26.00 -2.94 -0.42
CA GLN A 165 -27.02 -3.33 0.55
C GLN A 165 -28.36 -3.68 -0.13
N TRP A 166 -28.79 -2.87 -1.10
CA TRP A 166 -29.99 -3.14 -1.90
C TRP A 166 -29.90 -4.48 -2.63
N ARG A 167 -28.78 -4.76 -3.31
CA ARG A 167 -28.56 -6.01 -4.04
C ARG A 167 -28.57 -7.23 -3.12
N ILE A 168 -27.87 -7.17 -1.97
CA ILE A 168 -27.86 -8.26 -0.99
C ILE A 168 -29.28 -8.56 -0.51
N LYS A 169 -30.08 -7.51 -0.23
CA LYS A 169 -31.47 -7.66 0.20
C LYS A 169 -32.37 -8.32 -0.85
N HIS A 170 -32.07 -8.15 -2.14
CA HIS A 170 -32.90 -8.66 -3.25
C HIS A 170 -32.41 -10.00 -3.81
N GLN A 171 -31.17 -10.41 -3.54
CA GLN A 171 -30.66 -11.76 -3.84
C GLN A 171 -30.98 -12.80 -2.75
N ALA A 172 -31.28 -12.36 -1.54
CA ALA A 172 -31.64 -13.24 -0.42
C ALA A 172 -33.14 -13.57 -0.32
N ALA A 173 -33.96 -13.06 -1.24
CA ALA A 173 -35.38 -13.42 -1.33
C ALA A 173 -35.53 -14.66 -2.24
N PRO A 174 -35.98 -15.82 -1.71
CA PRO A 174 -36.23 -17.03 -2.50
C PRO A 174 -37.41 -16.86 -3.46
#